data_AF-A0A5B7WZ87-F1
#
_entry.id   AF-A0A5B7WZ87-F1
#
_cell.length_a   1.000
_cell.length_b   1.000
_cell.length_c   1.000
_cell.angle_alpha   90.00
_cell.angle_beta   90.00
_cell.angle_gamma   90.00
#
_symmetry.space_group_name_H-M   'P 1'
#
loop_
_entity.id
_entity.type
_entity.pdbx_description
1 polymer ?
#
loop_
_entity_poly.entity_id
_entity_poly.type
_entity_poly.pdbx_seq_one_letter_code
_entity_poly.pdbx_strand_id
1 'polypeptide(L)'
;MNKFKNLLFILILLPFAAGCETDTEVSNTGLAAKIYYTPACATINGYLTLDSNVKTYVFQHEIDEKFQESGLEVFVDFQLEEQRPLTAECTQAEIIKITSIRER
;
A
#
# COMPACT_ATOMS: atom_id res chain seq x y z
N MET A 1 64.23 -16.45 22.35
CA MET A 1 63.02 -15.61 22.30
C MET A 1 61.88 -16.40 22.92
N ASN A 2 61.54 -16.08 24.17
CA ASN A 2 60.58 -16.82 24.97
C ASN A 2 59.15 -16.36 24.70
N LYS A 3 58.25 -17.34 24.75
CA LYS A 3 56.81 -17.28 24.52
C LYS A 3 56.06 -16.56 25.66
N PHE A 4 54.78 -16.32 25.39
CA PHE A 4 53.64 -15.93 26.25
C PHE A 4 53.29 -14.44 26.33
N LYS A 5 52.16 -14.10 25.70
CA LYS A 5 50.98 -13.61 26.44
C LYS A 5 49.70 -13.71 25.58
N ASN A 6 48.76 -14.48 26.08
CA ASN A 6 47.36 -14.52 25.65
C ASN A 6 46.65 -13.22 26.05
N LEU A 7 45.67 -12.77 25.24
CA LEU A 7 44.33 -12.25 25.60
C LEU A 7 43.74 -11.63 24.33
N LEU A 8 42.84 -12.32 23.62
CA LEU A 8 41.38 -12.21 23.80
C LEU A 8 40.87 -10.77 23.62
N PHE A 9 40.42 -10.44 22.41
CA PHE A 9 39.28 -9.55 22.22
C PHE A 9 38.40 -10.13 21.12
N ILE A 10 37.38 -10.86 21.56
CA ILE A 10 36.19 -11.20 20.80
C ILE A 10 35.52 -9.85 20.49
N LEU A 11 35.59 -9.38 19.23
CA LEU A 11 34.75 -8.26 18.82
C LEU A 11 33.40 -8.83 18.41
N ILE A 12 32.45 -8.55 19.29
CA ILE A 12 31.06 -8.99 19.28
C ILE A 12 30.33 -8.47 18.03
N LEU A 13 29.53 -9.37 17.46
CA LEU A 13 28.39 -9.12 16.59
C LEU A 13 27.67 -7.80 16.90
N LEU A 14 27.59 -6.92 15.92
CA LEU A 14 26.36 -6.16 15.72
C LEU A 14 25.90 -6.43 14.28
N PRO A 15 24.91 -7.32 14.06
CA PRO A 15 24.18 -7.26 12.82
C PRO A 15 23.50 -5.89 12.85
N PHE A 16 23.90 -4.99 11.95
CA PHE A 16 23.00 -3.93 11.55
C PHE A 16 21.83 -4.60 10.86
N ALA A 17 20.87 -5.09 11.67
CA ALA A 17 19.49 -5.11 11.28
C ALA A 17 19.13 -3.64 11.10
N ALA A 18 19.48 -3.09 9.94
CA ALA A 18 18.71 -2.00 9.36
C ALA A 18 17.33 -2.59 9.14
N GLY A 19 16.53 -2.58 10.22
CA GLY A 19 15.10 -2.72 10.12
C GLY A 19 14.71 -1.72 9.06
N CYS A 20 14.17 -2.24 7.96
CA CYS A 20 13.38 -1.44 7.06
C CYS A 20 12.17 -1.04 7.90
N GLU A 21 12.31 0.03 8.69
CA GLU A 21 11.21 0.79 9.23
C GLU A 21 10.54 1.39 8.00
N THR A 22 9.70 0.60 7.35
CA THR A 22 8.62 1.14 6.56
C THR A 22 7.75 1.88 7.56
N ASP A 23 8.11 3.15 7.80
CA ASP A 23 7.24 4.19 8.32
C ASP A 23 6.00 4.23 7.42
N THR A 24 5.12 3.28 7.67
CA THR A 24 3.75 3.33 7.22
C THR A 24 3.07 4.05 8.36
N GLU A 25 3.31 5.36 8.46
CA GLU A 25 2.41 6.25 9.17
C GLU A 25 1.03 6.02 8.56
N VAL A 26 0.24 5.15 9.18
CA VAL A 26 -1.17 5.00 8.84
C VAL A 26 -1.81 6.28 9.31
N SER A 27 -1.88 7.24 8.40
CA SER A 27 -2.55 8.52 8.58
C SER A 27 -3.95 8.27 9.15
N ASN A 28 -4.21 8.73 10.37
CA ASN A 28 -5.54 8.66 10.98
C ASN A 28 -6.59 9.51 10.22
N THR A 29 -6.20 10.20 9.16
CA THR A 29 -7.05 11.02 8.29
C THR A 29 -7.04 10.54 6.86
N GLY A 30 -7.19 9.22 6.65
CA GLY A 30 -7.60 8.68 5.34
C GLY A 30 -8.69 9.52 4.65
N LEU A 31 -8.63 9.55 3.33
CA LEU A 31 -9.43 10.42 2.47
C LEU A 31 -10.84 9.86 2.30
N ALA A 32 -11.85 10.73 2.39
CA ALA A 32 -13.22 10.36 2.10
C ALA A 32 -13.36 9.99 0.61
N ALA A 33 -13.89 8.81 0.35
CA ALA A 33 -14.02 8.26 -0.99
C ALA A 33 -15.28 7.41 -1.13
N LYS A 34 -15.67 7.20 -2.38
CA LYS A 34 -16.64 6.18 -2.76
C LYS A 34 -15.95 5.05 -3.50
N ILE A 35 -16.05 3.83 -2.98
CA ILE A 35 -15.45 2.62 -3.57
C ILE A 35 -16.45 1.88 -4.44
N TYR A 36 -15.97 1.35 -5.56
CA TYR A 36 -16.74 0.54 -6.49
C TYR A 36 -15.94 -0.72 -6.81
N TYR A 37 -16.32 -1.83 -6.17
CA TYR A 37 -15.73 -3.12 -6.46
C TYR A 37 -16.35 -3.72 -7.73
N THR A 38 -15.52 -3.97 -8.74
CA THR A 38 -15.92 -4.38 -10.10
C THR A 38 -14.99 -5.47 -10.67
N PRO A 39 -14.95 -6.68 -10.05
CA PRO A 39 -14.04 -7.76 -10.44
C PRO A 39 -14.33 -8.35 -11.83
N ALA A 40 -15.45 -7.96 -12.46
CA ALA A 40 -15.76 -8.32 -13.84
C ALA A 40 -14.84 -7.63 -14.86
N CYS A 41 -14.08 -6.59 -14.47
CA CYS A 41 -13.07 -6.00 -15.31
C CYS A 41 -11.78 -6.84 -15.27
N ALA A 42 -11.27 -7.26 -16.43
CA ALA A 42 -10.13 -8.18 -16.50
C ALA A 42 -8.81 -7.61 -15.93
N THR A 43 -8.73 -6.28 -15.76
CA THR A 43 -7.47 -5.60 -15.39
C THR A 43 -7.50 -4.88 -14.05
N ILE A 44 -8.67 -4.71 -13.43
CA ILE A 44 -8.83 -4.03 -12.15
C ILE A 44 -9.86 -4.78 -11.30
N ASN A 45 -9.68 -4.74 -9.99
CA ASN A 45 -10.66 -5.27 -9.05
C ASN A 45 -11.72 -4.23 -8.68
N GLY A 46 -11.39 -2.95 -8.86
CA GLY A 46 -12.32 -1.86 -8.67
C GLY A 46 -11.68 -0.50 -8.85
N TYR A 47 -12.46 0.52 -8.53
CA TYR A 47 -12.01 1.90 -8.52
C TYR A 47 -12.59 2.66 -7.32
N LEU A 48 -11.97 3.78 -6.99
CA LEU A 48 -12.50 4.72 -6.02
C LEU A 48 -12.51 6.14 -6.59
N THR A 49 -13.47 6.93 -6.13
CA THR A 49 -13.55 8.36 -6.44
C THR A 49 -13.42 9.13 -5.15
N LEU A 50 -12.46 10.07 -5.09
CA LEU A 50 -12.29 10.92 -3.92
C LEU A 50 -13.33 12.04 -3.90
N ASP A 51 -13.92 12.29 -2.73
CA ASP A 51 -14.89 13.38 -2.52
C ASP A 51 -14.25 14.76 -2.78
N SER A 52 -12.93 14.88 -2.54
CA SER A 52 -12.22 16.16 -2.56
C SER A 52 -11.91 16.72 -3.95
N ASN A 53 -11.78 15.86 -4.97
CA ASN A 53 -11.29 16.29 -6.29
C ASN A 53 -11.90 15.53 -7.48
N VAL A 54 -12.90 14.66 -7.25
CA VAL A 54 -13.57 13.83 -8.29
C VAL A 54 -12.57 12.97 -9.10
N LYS A 55 -11.32 12.85 -8.65
CA LYS A 55 -10.32 12.03 -9.33
C LYS A 55 -10.63 10.56 -9.06
N THR A 56 -10.57 9.78 -10.12
CA THR A 56 -10.77 8.32 -10.07
C THR A 56 -9.43 7.62 -10.06
N TYR A 57 -9.29 6.68 -9.14
CA TYR A 57 -8.14 5.82 -8.98
C TYR A 57 -8.60 4.37 -9.10
N VAL A 58 -7.76 3.51 -9.68
CA VAL A 58 -8.08 2.09 -9.82
C VAL A 58 -7.18 1.25 -8.92
N PHE A 59 -7.70 0.11 -8.46
CA PHE A 59 -6.92 -0.85 -7.69
C PHE A 59 -7.06 -2.24 -8.31
N GLN A 60 -5.96 -3.00 -8.29
CA GLN A 60 -5.86 -4.34 -8.88
C GLN A 60 -5.80 -5.46 -7.84
N HIS A 61 -5.71 -5.12 -6.56
CA HIS A 61 -5.64 -6.08 -5.46
C HIS A 61 -7.02 -6.33 -4.87
N GLU A 62 -7.18 -7.48 -4.22
CA GLU A 62 -8.35 -7.75 -3.40
C GLU A 62 -8.37 -6.85 -2.17
N ILE A 63 -9.57 -6.45 -1.77
CA ILE A 63 -9.85 -5.71 -0.54
C ILE A 63 -10.69 -6.59 0.39
N ASP A 64 -10.79 -6.22 1.67
CA ASP A 64 -11.63 -6.97 2.62
C ASP A 64 -13.07 -7.13 2.09
N GLU A 65 -13.63 -8.32 2.25
CA GLU A 65 -14.97 -8.70 1.74
C GLU A 65 -16.07 -7.71 2.15
N LYS A 66 -15.99 -7.14 3.35
CA LYS A 66 -16.95 -6.14 3.85
C LYS A 66 -16.97 -4.83 3.06
N PHE A 67 -15.95 -4.56 2.25
CA PHE A 67 -15.85 -3.39 1.38
C PHE A 67 -15.99 -3.74 -0.10
N GLN A 68 -16.23 -5.01 -0.44
CA GLN A 68 -16.42 -5.51 -1.82
C GLN A 68 -17.83 -5.19 -2.35
N GLU A 69 -18.26 -3.95 -2.20
CA GLU A 69 -19.54 -3.44 -2.67
C GLU A 69 -19.35 -2.33 -3.70
N SER A 70 -20.40 -2.04 -4.46
CA SER A 70 -20.44 -0.93 -5.40
C SER A 70 -21.10 0.29 -4.77
N GLY A 71 -20.37 1.41 -4.70
CA GLY A 71 -20.90 2.70 -4.25
C GLY A 71 -20.79 2.94 -2.74
N LEU A 72 -19.96 2.18 -2.02
CA LEU A 72 -19.80 2.28 -0.58
C LEU A 72 -18.95 3.50 -0.20
N GLU A 73 -19.37 4.25 0.83
CA GLU A 73 -18.63 5.40 1.35
C GLU A 73 -17.65 4.98 2.45
N VAL A 74 -16.39 5.36 2.29
CA VAL A 74 -15.28 4.89 3.13
C VAL A 74 -14.27 6.02 3.36
N PHE A 75 -13.44 5.85 4.39
CA PHE A 75 -12.14 6.52 4.44
C PHE A 75 -11.05 5.56 3.95
N VAL A 76 -10.19 6.06 3.06
CA VAL A 76 -9.13 5.28 2.43
C VAL A 76 -7.75 5.92 2.60
N ASP A 77 -6.76 5.09 2.85
CA ASP A 77 -5.35 5.45 2.71
C ASP A 77 -4.78 4.63 1.55
N PHE A 78 -3.99 5.26 0.69
CA PHE A 78 -3.43 4.59 -0.49
C PHE A 78 -2.09 5.17 -0.92
N GLN A 79 -1.35 4.39 -1.69
CA GLN A 79 -0.12 4.78 -2.36
C GLN A 79 -0.31 4.68 -3.87
N LEU A 80 0.26 5.61 -4.63
CA LEU A 80 0.34 5.51 -6.08
C LEU A 80 1.29 4.38 -6.45
N GLU A 81 0.85 3.48 -7.34
CA GLU A 81 1.73 2.48 -7.92
C GLU A 81 2.38 3.01 -9.21
N GLU A 82 3.50 2.39 -9.60
CA GLU A 82 4.11 2.64 -10.90
C GLU A 82 3.11 2.38 -12.02
N GLN A 83 3.10 3.24 -13.04
CA GLN A 83 2.17 3.13 -14.14
C GLN A 83 2.34 1.79 -14.87
N ARG A 84 1.29 0.97 -14.82
CA ARG A 84 1.18 -0.23 -15.66
C ARG A 84 0.12 0.01 -16.73
N PRO A 85 0.32 -0.53 -17.95
CA PRO A 85 -0.68 -0.42 -18.99
C PRO A 85 -1.94 -1.14 -18.54
N LEU A 86 -3.00 -0.37 -18.31
CA LEU A 86 -4.35 -0.89 -18.21
C LEU A 86 -4.87 -1.17 -19.62
N THR A 87 -5.81 -2.10 -19.79
CA THR A 87 -6.47 -2.30 -21.10
C THR A 87 -7.09 -0.99 -21.58
N ALA A 88 -7.28 -0.84 -22.90
CA ALA A 88 -7.66 0.41 -23.56
C ALA A 88 -8.81 1.18 -22.87
N GLU A 89 -9.73 0.47 -22.22
CA GLU A 89 -10.89 1.02 -21.48
C GLU A 89 -10.54 1.74 -20.16
N CYS A 90 -9.33 1.56 -19.64
CA CYS A 90 -8.89 2.05 -18.33
C CYS A 90 -7.63 2.95 -18.39
N THR A 91 -7.14 3.25 -19.60
CA THR A 91 -5.83 3.84 -19.91
C THR A 91 -5.48 5.20 -19.26
N GLN A 92 -6.40 5.83 -18.52
CA GLN A 92 -6.19 7.16 -17.93
C GLN A 92 -6.27 7.21 -16.40
N ALA A 93 -6.62 6.10 -15.73
CA ALA A 93 -6.70 6.09 -14.28
C ALA A 93 -5.34 5.74 -13.66
N GLU A 94 -4.94 6.48 -12.62
CA GLU A 94 -3.78 6.13 -11.81
C GLU A 94 -4.09 4.86 -11.01
N ILE A 95 -3.13 3.93 -10.99
CA ILE A 95 -3.23 2.71 -10.19
C ILE A 95 -2.77 3.02 -8.77
N ILE A 96 -3.53 2.53 -7.80
CA ILE A 96 -3.22 2.69 -6.37
C ILE A 96 -3.16 1.33 -5.68
N LYS A 97 -2.35 1.30 -4.62
CA LYS A 97 -2.38 0.27 -3.59
C LYS A 97 -3.09 0.85 -2.37
N ILE A 98 -4.24 0.29 -2.02
CA ILE A 98 -4.97 0.69 -0.83
C ILE A 98 -4.25 0.07 0.36
N THR A 99 -3.86 0.91 1.31
CA THR A 99 -3.13 0.50 2.51
C THR A 99 -4.04 0.41 3.73
N SER A 100 -5.18 1.11 3.71
CA SER A 100 -6.20 1.04 4.76
C SER A 100 -7.58 1.41 4.21
N ILE A 101 -8.62 0.70 4.66
CA ILE A 101 -10.03 1.03 4.41
C ILE A 101 -10.78 0.94 5.73
N ARG A 102 -11.61 1.94 6.01
CA ARG A 102 -12.53 1.94 7.15
C ARG A 102 -13.87 2.56 6.75
N GLU A 103 -14.91 2.13 7.46
CA GLU A 103 -16.25 2.71 7.34
C GLU A 103 -16.19 4.21 7.64
N ARG A 104 -17.06 4.97 6.96
CA ARG A 104 -17.20 6.41 7.18
C ARG A 104 -17.93 6.70 8.49
#